data_AF-H8XTY0-F1
#
_entry.id   AF-H8XTY0-F1
#
_cell.length_a   1.000
_cell.length_b   1.000
_cell.length_c   1.000
_cell.angle_alpha   90.00
_cell.angle_beta   90.00
_cell.angle_gamma   90.00
#
_symmetry.space_group_name_H-M   'P 1'
#
loop_
_entity.id
_entity.type
_entity.pdbx_description
1 polymer ?
#
loop_
_entity_poly.entity_id
_entity_poly.type
_entity_poly.pdbx_seq_one_letter_code
_entity_poly.pdbx_strand_id
1 'polypeptide(L)'
;MQTEAIFENIAERIIKEIDKAEDSIYIAVAWFTNKNIFNKLLIKSEKCKIQIIISNDEINNNSYVDFDLLTNKKASIYKVGNGDTELMHNKFCVIDYNTVITGSYNWSYKAENNFENIIIHSQDYELANQFVNEFKQIVKKYYPKTENINFDLSIDKIIKRLEIIKNLIVLEEVEEIDTNTKKLKELSINEDLESIFYSLTNKEYSTAIELIQKYISNFQQLIIWDDPEISSLKLEIKLLEHEINAFENEKFDIEKTINVFNHRHTLELGDLILEILNLKKTLFKDQKEKFKEAEEDFNNYNNYYKNEIQKEVFEITIEEKKELKRIYKNASILCHPDKFINEPIEIQQQAEELFKELNEANSKNDIKRVTEILENLKKGILQPNVSGKISDKERLRKTLIQLKNKLTQLEKNLKDLKESKTYQSIININDWDIYFEQNKELLQKELKDLKDGEQQINTFKQ
;
A
#
# COMPACT_ATOMS: atom_id res chain seq x y z
N MET A 1 -13.30 -5.07 -14.61
CA MET A 1 -12.94 -4.34 -13.37
C MET A 1 -12.56 -2.91 -13.72
N GLN A 2 -13.36 -1.94 -13.27
CA GLN A 2 -13.11 -0.52 -13.43
C GLN A 2 -13.08 0.12 -12.05
N THR A 3 -12.02 0.87 -11.75
CA THR A 3 -11.85 1.56 -10.46
C THR A 3 -11.81 3.06 -10.69
N GLU A 4 -12.58 3.80 -9.89
CA GLU A 4 -12.66 5.25 -9.98
C GLU A 4 -12.64 5.88 -8.59
N ALA A 5 -11.83 6.92 -8.39
CA ALA A 5 -11.78 7.68 -7.14
C ALA A 5 -12.53 9.01 -7.30
N ILE A 6 -13.35 9.36 -6.31
CA ILE A 6 -14.23 10.53 -6.32
C ILE A 6 -14.01 11.35 -5.05
N PHE A 7 -13.82 12.65 -5.26
CA PHE A 7 -13.47 13.62 -4.21
C PHE A 7 -14.49 14.76 -4.09
N GLU A 8 -15.40 14.91 -5.07
CA GLU A 8 -16.41 15.97 -5.11
C GLU A 8 -17.77 15.39 -5.50
N ASN A 9 -18.86 16.06 -5.09
CA ASN A 9 -20.24 15.64 -5.38
C ASN A 9 -20.52 14.16 -5.03
N ILE A 10 -19.91 13.69 -3.93
CA ILE A 10 -19.90 12.28 -3.55
C ILE A 10 -21.32 11.74 -3.35
N ALA A 11 -22.20 12.48 -2.68
CA ALA A 11 -23.59 12.08 -2.45
C ALA A 11 -24.35 11.85 -3.76
N GLU A 12 -24.22 12.76 -4.73
CA GLU A 12 -24.85 12.63 -6.05
C GLU A 12 -24.32 11.42 -6.80
N ARG A 13 -23.02 11.16 -6.69
CA ARG A 13 -22.41 9.99 -7.31
C ARG A 13 -22.92 8.68 -6.72
N ILE A 14 -23.03 8.59 -5.39
CA ILE A 14 -23.61 7.43 -4.70
C ILE A 14 -25.05 7.20 -5.16
N ILE A 15 -25.86 8.25 -5.26
CA ILE A 15 -27.25 8.17 -5.76
C ILE A 15 -27.29 7.59 -7.17
N LYS A 16 -26.39 8.02 -8.07
CA LYS A 16 -26.30 7.50 -9.44
C LYS A 16 -25.96 6.02 -9.50
N GLU A 17 -25.11 5.52 -8.60
CA GLU A 17 -24.81 4.09 -8.53
C GLU A 17 -25.97 3.29 -7.95
N ILE A 18 -26.60 3.76 -6.86
CA ILE A 18 -27.82 3.17 -6.31
C ILE A 18 -28.91 3.08 -7.37
N ASP A 19 -28.99 4.07 -8.27
CA ASP A 19 -29.94 4.09 -9.37
C ASP A 19 -29.80 2.92 -10.36
N LYS A 20 -28.60 2.37 -10.48
CA LYS A 20 -28.32 1.22 -11.34
C LYS A 20 -28.66 -0.12 -10.71
N ALA A 21 -28.94 -0.16 -9.40
CA ALA A 21 -29.19 -1.40 -8.68
C ALA A 21 -30.44 -2.13 -9.20
N GLU A 22 -30.35 -3.44 -9.41
CA GLU A 22 -31.43 -4.29 -9.91
C GLU A 22 -31.90 -5.32 -8.87
N ASP A 23 -30.98 -5.91 -8.09
CA ASP A 23 -31.26 -7.05 -7.23
C ASP A 23 -31.10 -6.74 -5.73
N SER A 24 -29.94 -6.21 -5.32
CA SER A 24 -29.58 -6.08 -3.92
C SER A 24 -28.63 -4.94 -3.60
N ILE A 25 -28.79 -4.37 -2.41
CA ILE A 25 -27.96 -3.28 -1.90
C ILE A 25 -27.61 -3.57 -0.43
N TYR A 26 -26.33 -3.63 -0.11
CA TYR A 26 -25.79 -3.83 1.25
C TYR A 26 -25.02 -2.59 1.66
N ILE A 27 -25.38 -1.96 2.77
CA ILE A 27 -24.79 -0.67 3.18
C ILE A 27 -24.31 -0.79 4.63
N ALA A 28 -23.04 -0.52 4.88
CA ALA A 28 -22.52 -0.36 6.25
C ALA A 28 -21.84 1.00 6.36
N VAL A 29 -22.49 1.95 7.04
CA VAL A 29 -22.00 3.32 7.21
C VAL A 29 -22.20 3.79 8.65
N ALA A 30 -21.17 4.38 9.26
CA ALA A 30 -21.24 4.83 10.66
C ALA A 30 -22.42 5.79 10.89
N TRP A 31 -22.49 6.86 10.10
CA TRP A 31 -23.53 7.87 10.20
C TRP A 31 -24.29 8.01 8.89
N PHE A 32 -25.61 7.90 8.98
CA PHE A 32 -26.51 8.04 7.84
C PHE A 32 -27.62 9.03 8.19
N THR A 33 -27.44 10.28 7.77
CA THR A 33 -28.39 11.38 8.03
C THR A 33 -28.86 12.11 6.76
N ASN A 34 -28.29 11.76 5.59
CA ASN A 34 -28.62 12.37 4.31
C ASN A 34 -29.95 11.83 3.76
N LYS A 35 -30.98 12.68 3.71
CA LYS A 35 -32.32 12.29 3.23
C LYS A 35 -32.37 12.00 1.73
N ASN A 36 -31.53 12.63 0.92
CA ASN A 36 -31.57 12.44 -0.53
C ASN A 36 -31.15 11.01 -0.89
N ILE A 37 -30.09 10.50 -0.26
CA ILE A 37 -29.66 9.11 -0.40
C ILE A 37 -30.73 8.17 0.16
N PHE A 38 -31.28 8.47 1.35
CA PHE A 38 -32.32 7.65 1.97
C PHE A 38 -33.59 7.52 1.13
N ASN A 39 -34.11 8.63 0.61
CA ASN A 39 -35.29 8.64 -0.26
C ASN A 39 -35.06 7.81 -1.53
N LYS A 40 -33.82 7.79 -2.04
CA LYS A 40 -33.46 6.94 -3.17
C LYS A 40 -33.56 5.45 -2.83
N LEU A 41 -33.07 5.06 -1.65
CA LEU A 41 -33.18 3.68 -1.16
C LEU A 41 -34.63 3.28 -0.93
N LEU A 42 -35.48 4.18 -0.42
CA LEU A 42 -36.91 3.91 -0.28
C LEU A 42 -37.54 3.52 -1.62
N ILE A 43 -37.28 4.31 -2.68
CA ILE A 43 -37.76 4.00 -4.03
C ILE A 43 -37.20 2.65 -4.52
N LYS A 44 -35.92 2.37 -4.30
CA LYS A 44 -35.30 1.11 -4.73
C LYS A 44 -35.78 -0.11 -3.95
N SER A 45 -36.20 0.05 -2.70
CA SER A 45 -36.66 -1.05 -1.83
C SER A 45 -37.90 -1.77 -2.35
N GLU A 46 -38.67 -1.16 -3.25
CA GLU A 46 -39.81 -1.82 -3.91
C GLU A 46 -39.33 -2.99 -4.80
N LYS A 47 -38.16 -2.84 -5.43
CA LYS A 47 -37.62 -3.78 -6.41
C LYS A 47 -36.48 -4.62 -5.82
N CYS A 48 -35.51 -3.95 -5.21
CA CYS A 48 -34.26 -4.54 -4.73
C CYS A 48 -34.35 -4.90 -3.24
N LYS A 49 -33.57 -5.91 -2.83
CA LYS A 49 -33.35 -6.23 -1.42
C LYS A 49 -32.35 -5.25 -0.81
N ILE A 50 -32.72 -4.54 0.26
CA ILE A 50 -31.83 -3.54 0.87
C ILE A 50 -31.51 -3.93 2.31
N GLN A 51 -30.23 -4.00 2.67
CA GLN A 51 -29.80 -4.27 4.03
C GLN A 51 -28.81 -3.23 4.48
N ILE A 52 -29.07 -2.63 5.64
CA ILE A 52 -28.32 -1.47 6.11
C ILE A 52 -27.83 -1.73 7.53
N ILE A 53 -26.56 -1.44 7.80
CA ILE A 53 -25.96 -1.37 9.12
C ILE A 53 -25.57 0.09 9.40
N ILE A 54 -25.96 0.59 10.56
CA ILE A 54 -25.58 1.92 11.06
C ILE A 54 -25.10 1.84 12.51
N SER A 55 -24.34 2.83 12.97
CA SER A 55 -24.00 2.93 14.39
C SER A 55 -25.24 3.18 15.24
N ASN A 56 -25.35 2.46 16.36
CA ASN A 56 -26.40 2.70 17.35
C ASN A 56 -26.00 3.86 18.28
N ASP A 57 -26.04 5.09 17.76
CA ASP A 57 -25.63 6.31 18.46
C ASP A 57 -26.68 7.43 18.36
N GLU A 58 -26.47 8.50 19.14
CA GLU A 58 -27.36 9.67 19.15
C GLU A 58 -27.43 10.39 17.80
N ILE A 59 -26.36 10.33 16.99
CA ILE A 59 -26.31 11.00 15.68
C ILE A 59 -27.34 10.39 14.74
N ASN A 60 -27.41 9.06 14.68
CA ASN A 60 -28.40 8.37 13.86
C ASN A 60 -29.81 8.42 14.48
N ASN A 61 -29.92 8.31 15.81
CA ASN A 61 -31.20 8.32 16.51
C ASN A 61 -31.90 9.69 16.48
N ASN A 62 -31.15 10.79 16.46
CA ASN A 62 -31.69 12.15 16.36
C ASN A 62 -31.69 12.68 14.92
N SER A 63 -31.41 11.83 13.93
CA SER A 63 -31.37 12.24 12.54
C SER A 63 -32.78 12.46 11.98
N TYR A 64 -32.86 13.21 10.88
CA TYR A 64 -34.12 13.39 10.16
C TYR A 64 -34.51 12.17 9.29
N VAL A 65 -33.69 11.12 9.26
CA VAL A 65 -33.95 9.90 8.49
C VAL A 65 -34.78 8.95 9.34
N ASP A 66 -36.00 8.66 8.87
CA ASP A 66 -36.89 7.72 9.51
C ASP A 66 -36.65 6.30 8.94
N PHE A 67 -35.71 5.58 9.57
CA PHE A 67 -35.35 4.22 9.14
C PHE A 67 -36.51 3.23 9.24
N ASP A 68 -37.54 3.51 10.04
CA ASP A 68 -38.70 2.63 10.17
C ASP A 68 -39.51 2.55 8.86
N LEU A 69 -39.36 3.55 7.98
CA LEU A 69 -39.95 3.54 6.63
C LEU A 69 -39.36 2.45 5.72
N LEU A 70 -38.14 1.95 6.01
CA LEU A 70 -37.54 0.84 5.28
C LEU A 70 -37.99 -0.53 5.81
N THR A 71 -38.74 -0.62 6.89
CA THR A 71 -39.14 -1.90 7.52
C THR A 71 -40.30 -2.60 6.79
N ASN A 72 -40.24 -2.64 5.45
CA ASN A 72 -41.07 -3.49 4.60
C ASN A 72 -40.34 -4.82 4.31
N LYS A 73 -41.05 -5.86 3.79
CA LYS A 73 -40.52 -7.23 3.62
C LYS A 73 -39.18 -7.38 2.83
N LYS A 74 -38.74 -6.35 2.09
CA LYS A 74 -37.52 -6.36 1.27
C LYS A 74 -36.38 -5.52 1.82
N ALA A 75 -36.57 -4.80 2.92
CA ALA A 75 -35.52 -4.00 3.52
C ALA A 75 -35.36 -4.21 5.03
N SER A 76 -34.12 -4.24 5.48
CA SER A 76 -33.74 -4.48 6.87
C SER A 76 -32.71 -3.45 7.34
N ILE A 77 -32.88 -2.96 8.56
CA ILE A 77 -31.96 -2.05 9.22
C ILE A 77 -31.41 -2.71 10.50
N TYR A 78 -30.10 -2.59 10.70
CA TYR A 78 -29.36 -3.14 11.83
C TYR A 78 -28.59 -2.01 12.52
N LYS A 79 -28.91 -1.73 13.78
CA LYS A 79 -28.19 -0.74 14.59
C LYS A 79 -27.13 -1.47 15.42
N VAL A 80 -25.86 -1.20 15.15
CA VAL A 80 -24.73 -1.95 15.71
C VAL A 80 -23.91 -1.09 16.66
N GLY A 81 -23.42 -1.72 17.74
CA GLY A 81 -22.62 -1.05 18.78
C GLY A 81 -23.48 -0.46 19.90
N ASN A 82 -22.81 0.30 20.78
CA ASN A 82 -23.44 0.96 21.94
C ASN A 82 -23.35 2.49 21.90
N GLY A 83 -22.76 3.06 20.84
CA GLY A 83 -22.65 4.51 20.67
C GLY A 83 -21.57 5.19 21.53
N ASP A 84 -20.95 4.46 22.46
CA ASP A 84 -19.94 4.98 23.38
C ASP A 84 -18.55 4.38 23.13
N THR A 85 -18.41 3.05 23.28
CA THR A 85 -17.12 2.35 23.22
C THR A 85 -16.98 1.43 22.01
N GLU A 86 -18.09 1.00 21.43
CA GLU A 86 -18.14 0.16 20.23
C GLU A 86 -18.84 0.93 19.10
N LEU A 87 -18.04 1.49 18.18
CA LEU A 87 -18.52 2.24 17.03
C LEU A 87 -18.39 1.41 15.75
N MET A 88 -19.49 1.26 15.01
CA MET A 88 -19.45 0.68 13.67
C MET A 88 -18.91 1.73 12.69
N HIS A 89 -17.60 1.72 12.46
CA HIS A 89 -16.92 2.78 11.69
C HIS A 89 -16.70 2.45 10.21
N ASN A 90 -17.28 1.37 9.70
CA ASN A 90 -17.21 1.06 8.28
C ASN A 90 -17.98 2.11 7.46
N LYS A 91 -17.53 2.36 6.22
CA LYS A 91 -18.26 3.13 5.20
C LYS A 91 -18.15 2.43 3.85
N PHE A 92 -19.01 1.47 3.61
CA PHE A 92 -19.10 0.81 2.32
C PHE A 92 -20.55 0.54 1.89
N CYS A 93 -20.73 0.39 0.59
CA CYS A 93 -21.96 -0.04 -0.04
C CYS A 93 -21.63 -1.04 -1.14
N VAL A 94 -22.35 -2.16 -1.19
CA VAL A 94 -22.26 -3.15 -2.27
C VAL A 94 -23.59 -3.19 -3.01
N ILE A 95 -23.53 -3.11 -4.33
CA ILE A 95 -24.68 -3.15 -5.23
C ILE A 95 -24.54 -4.39 -6.11
N ASP A 96 -25.58 -5.23 -6.10
CA ASP A 96 -25.77 -6.41 -6.95
C ASP A 96 -24.57 -7.38 -6.95
N TYR A 97 -23.88 -7.50 -5.81
CA TYR A 97 -22.66 -8.31 -5.70
C TYR A 97 -21.58 -7.98 -6.75
N ASN A 98 -21.62 -6.78 -7.31
CA ASN A 98 -20.87 -6.44 -8.51
C ASN A 98 -20.14 -5.09 -8.40
N THR A 99 -20.76 -4.13 -7.73
CA THR A 99 -20.18 -2.80 -7.51
C THR A 99 -19.96 -2.55 -6.03
N VAL A 100 -18.74 -2.15 -5.67
CA VAL A 100 -18.38 -1.74 -4.31
C VAL A 100 -18.06 -0.26 -4.28
N ILE A 101 -18.67 0.44 -3.34
CA ILE A 101 -18.37 1.83 -3.00
C ILE A 101 -17.79 1.82 -1.60
N THR A 102 -16.59 2.35 -1.40
CA THR A 102 -15.95 2.41 -0.08
C THR A 102 -15.08 3.66 0.05
N GLY A 103 -14.85 4.14 1.27
CA GLY A 103 -14.01 5.31 1.50
C GLY A 103 -14.13 5.87 2.90
N SER A 104 -13.83 7.16 3.04
CA SER A 104 -13.94 7.88 4.32
C SER A 104 -15.35 8.47 4.54
N TYR A 105 -16.10 8.68 3.45
CA TYR A 105 -17.37 9.41 3.43
C TYR A 105 -18.52 8.71 4.18
N ASN A 106 -18.98 9.32 5.27
CA ASN A 106 -20.24 8.95 5.91
C ASN A 106 -21.44 9.52 5.13
N TRP A 107 -22.60 8.84 5.15
CA TRP A 107 -23.80 9.26 4.41
C TRP A 107 -24.59 10.33 5.17
N SER A 108 -23.90 11.41 5.53
CA SER A 108 -24.40 12.49 6.39
C SER A 108 -24.18 13.85 5.73
N TYR A 109 -25.04 14.82 6.02
CA TYR A 109 -24.85 16.20 5.52
C TYR A 109 -23.57 16.86 6.04
N LYS A 110 -23.05 16.41 7.19
CA LYS A 110 -21.77 16.91 7.72
C LYS A 110 -20.60 16.51 6.82
N ALA A 111 -20.62 15.30 6.27
CA ALA A 111 -19.56 14.81 5.40
C ALA A 111 -19.46 15.58 4.08
N GLU A 112 -20.54 16.21 3.60
CA GLU A 112 -20.53 17.04 2.38
C GLU A 112 -19.62 18.27 2.49
N ASN A 113 -19.36 18.74 3.72
CA ASN A 113 -18.52 19.91 3.98
C ASN A 113 -17.09 19.53 4.43
N ASN A 114 -16.77 18.23 4.47
CA ASN A 114 -15.47 17.72 4.88
C ASN A 114 -14.63 17.32 3.65
N PHE A 115 -13.31 17.24 3.82
CA PHE A 115 -12.44 16.62 2.83
C PHE A 115 -12.52 15.09 2.95
N GLU A 116 -13.40 14.50 2.14
CA GLU A 116 -13.71 13.08 2.14
C GLU A 116 -13.52 12.51 0.73
N ASN A 117 -13.42 11.19 0.63
CA ASN A 117 -13.35 10.51 -0.67
C ASN A 117 -14.11 9.19 -0.66
N ILE A 118 -14.48 8.74 -1.86
CA ILE A 118 -14.91 7.36 -2.11
C ILE A 118 -14.16 6.78 -3.31
N ILE A 119 -14.06 5.46 -3.33
CA ILE A 119 -13.58 4.66 -4.45
C ILE A 119 -14.73 3.76 -4.86
N ILE A 120 -14.97 3.67 -6.16
CA ILE A 120 -15.98 2.81 -6.76
C ILE A 120 -15.27 1.76 -7.60
N HIS A 121 -15.47 0.50 -7.24
CA HIS A 121 -15.03 -0.67 -7.99
C HIS A 121 -16.24 -1.29 -8.66
N SER A 122 -16.31 -1.23 -9.98
CA SER A 122 -17.39 -1.82 -10.77
C SER A 122 -16.89 -3.07 -11.51
N GLN A 123 -17.79 -4.05 -11.70
CA GLN A 123 -17.44 -5.34 -12.31
C GLN A 123 -16.38 -6.08 -11.50
N ASP A 124 -16.53 -6.04 -10.17
CA ASP A 124 -15.62 -6.62 -9.20
C ASP A 124 -16.40 -7.49 -8.21
N TYR A 125 -16.82 -8.65 -8.71
CA TYR A 125 -17.62 -9.61 -7.95
C TYR A 125 -16.87 -10.19 -6.75
N GLU A 126 -15.56 -10.34 -6.87
CA GLU A 126 -14.73 -10.89 -5.80
C GLU A 126 -14.69 -9.92 -4.61
N LEU A 127 -14.34 -8.65 -4.85
CA LEU A 127 -14.34 -7.62 -3.81
C LEU A 127 -15.73 -7.41 -3.22
N ALA A 128 -16.77 -7.40 -4.06
CA ALA A 128 -18.14 -7.27 -3.61
C ALA A 128 -18.56 -8.39 -2.66
N ASN A 129 -18.21 -9.64 -2.97
CA ASN A 129 -18.47 -10.77 -2.08
C ASN A 129 -17.72 -10.65 -0.74
N GLN A 130 -16.47 -10.18 -0.74
CA GLN A 130 -15.71 -9.96 0.50
C GLN A 130 -16.42 -8.94 1.41
N PHE A 131 -16.86 -7.80 0.87
CA PHE A 131 -17.59 -6.79 1.65
C PHE A 131 -18.98 -7.27 2.12
N VAL A 132 -19.71 -8.03 1.28
CA VAL A 132 -20.99 -8.62 1.70
C VAL A 132 -20.79 -9.67 2.80
N ASN A 133 -19.72 -10.45 2.74
CA ASN A 133 -19.41 -11.42 3.79
C ASN A 133 -19.09 -10.72 5.12
N GLU A 134 -18.31 -9.65 5.10
CA GLU A 134 -18.07 -8.83 6.30
C GLU A 134 -19.39 -8.25 6.84
N PHE A 135 -20.25 -7.69 5.98
CA PHE A 135 -21.58 -7.23 6.36
C PHE A 135 -22.37 -8.32 7.09
N LYS A 136 -22.44 -9.53 6.51
CA LYS A 136 -23.16 -10.68 7.09
C LYS A 136 -22.58 -11.06 8.46
N GLN A 137 -21.27 -11.04 8.62
CA GLN A 137 -20.61 -11.40 9.88
C GLN A 137 -20.90 -10.39 10.98
N ILE A 138 -20.92 -9.09 10.66
CA ILE A 138 -21.34 -8.05 11.59
C ILE A 138 -22.79 -8.30 12.03
N VAL A 139 -23.72 -8.51 11.09
CA VAL A 139 -25.13 -8.80 11.44
C VAL A 139 -25.23 -10.03 12.33
N LYS A 140 -24.55 -11.14 11.99
CA LYS A 140 -24.56 -12.38 12.78
C LYS A 140 -24.03 -12.18 14.20
N LYS A 141 -22.99 -11.37 14.36
CA LYS A 141 -22.38 -11.07 15.67
C LYS A 141 -23.35 -10.32 16.59
N TYR A 142 -24.04 -9.32 16.08
CA TYR A 142 -24.92 -8.44 16.88
C TYR A 142 -26.38 -8.92 16.95
N TYR A 143 -26.81 -9.71 15.97
CA TYR A 143 -28.17 -10.25 15.86
C TYR A 143 -28.15 -11.78 15.65
N PRO A 144 -27.72 -12.57 16.66
CA PRO A 144 -27.61 -14.02 16.52
C PRO A 144 -28.96 -14.74 16.42
N LYS A 145 -30.05 -14.10 16.87
CA LYS A 145 -31.43 -14.65 16.91
C LYS A 145 -32.28 -14.30 15.70
N THR A 146 -31.76 -13.56 14.72
CA THR A 146 -32.39 -13.48 13.39
C THR A 146 -32.22 -14.83 12.69
N GLU A 147 -32.95 -15.83 13.16
CA GLU A 147 -33.11 -17.13 12.53
C GLU A 147 -33.64 -16.89 11.11
N ASN A 148 -32.91 -17.38 10.11
CA ASN A 148 -33.17 -17.31 8.66
C ASN A 148 -32.68 -16.07 7.89
N ILE A 149 -31.48 -15.58 8.17
CA ILE A 149 -30.65 -14.98 7.09
C ILE A 149 -29.98 -16.13 6.34
N ASN A 150 -30.79 -16.83 5.54
CA ASN A 150 -30.41 -18.00 4.75
C ASN A 150 -29.62 -17.57 3.50
N PHE A 151 -28.45 -16.96 3.69
CA PHE A 151 -27.67 -16.38 2.58
C PHE A 151 -26.47 -17.20 2.12
N ASP A 152 -26.08 -18.24 2.87
CA ASP A 152 -24.93 -19.12 2.54
C ASP A 152 -25.30 -20.58 2.35
N LEU A 153 -26.50 -21.02 2.76
CA LEU A 153 -26.85 -22.44 2.73
C LEU A 153 -27.29 -22.95 1.35
N SER A 154 -27.61 -22.10 0.37
CA SER A 154 -28.04 -22.57 -0.95
C SER A 154 -26.86 -22.89 -1.87
N ILE A 155 -25.90 -21.97 -2.01
CA ILE A 155 -24.77 -22.12 -2.96
C ILE A 155 -23.83 -23.27 -2.55
N ASP A 156 -23.45 -23.37 -1.28
CA ASP A 156 -22.64 -24.49 -0.79
C ASP A 156 -23.33 -25.85 -0.97
N LYS A 157 -24.66 -25.91 -0.77
CA LYS A 157 -25.44 -27.13 -1.03
C LYS A 157 -25.52 -27.44 -2.52
N ILE A 158 -25.62 -26.43 -3.37
CA ILE A 158 -25.61 -26.55 -4.83
C ILE A 158 -24.24 -27.09 -5.28
N ILE A 159 -23.14 -26.49 -4.84
CA ILE A 159 -21.77 -26.92 -5.18
C ILE A 159 -21.53 -28.37 -4.73
N LYS A 160 -21.78 -28.69 -3.45
CA LYS A 160 -21.61 -30.06 -2.94
C LYS A 160 -22.47 -31.07 -3.70
N ARG A 161 -23.67 -30.68 -4.12
CA ARG A 161 -24.58 -31.55 -4.87
C ARG A 161 -24.18 -31.71 -6.33
N LEU A 162 -23.65 -30.67 -6.96
CA LEU A 162 -23.03 -30.72 -8.29
C LEU A 162 -21.77 -31.61 -8.27
N GLU A 163 -20.96 -31.55 -7.20
CA GLU A 163 -19.83 -32.46 -6.99
C GLU A 163 -20.26 -33.92 -6.83
N ILE A 164 -21.33 -34.19 -6.07
CA ILE A 164 -21.93 -35.53 -5.97
C ILE A 164 -22.39 -36.01 -7.36
N ILE A 165 -23.13 -35.18 -8.11
CA ILE A 165 -23.60 -35.54 -9.45
C ILE A 165 -22.43 -35.83 -10.39
N LYS A 166 -21.37 -35.02 -10.37
CA LYS A 166 -20.14 -35.26 -11.14
C LYS A 166 -19.52 -36.61 -10.79
N ASN A 167 -19.42 -36.93 -9.51
CA ASN A 167 -18.86 -38.21 -9.06
C ASN A 167 -19.76 -39.39 -9.45
N LEU A 168 -21.08 -39.27 -9.37
CA LEU A 168 -22.03 -40.30 -9.82
C LEU A 168 -21.92 -40.56 -11.32
N ILE A 169 -21.69 -39.52 -12.14
CA ILE A 169 -21.41 -39.68 -13.57
C ILE A 169 -20.13 -40.48 -13.79
N VAL A 170 -19.05 -40.17 -13.05
CA VAL A 170 -17.76 -40.88 -13.15
C VAL A 170 -17.87 -42.33 -12.69
N LEU A 171 -18.72 -42.61 -11.71
CA LEU A 171 -18.99 -43.96 -11.18
C LEU A 171 -20.03 -44.75 -12.00
N GLU A 172 -20.58 -44.16 -13.07
CA GLU A 172 -21.61 -44.75 -13.93
C GLU A 172 -22.93 -45.11 -13.22
N GLU A 173 -23.23 -44.46 -12.08
CA GLU A 173 -24.42 -44.70 -11.25
C GLU A 173 -25.64 -43.89 -11.73
N VAL A 174 -26.17 -44.25 -12.91
CA VAL A 174 -27.20 -43.48 -13.63
C VAL A 174 -28.49 -43.26 -12.83
N GLU A 175 -28.90 -44.22 -12.00
CA GLU A 175 -30.15 -44.15 -11.22
C GLU A 175 -30.12 -43.05 -10.13
N GLU A 176 -28.94 -42.77 -9.57
CA GLU A 176 -28.76 -41.76 -8.53
C GLU A 176 -28.61 -40.34 -9.08
N ILE A 177 -28.20 -40.19 -10.35
CA ILE A 177 -28.04 -38.91 -11.03
C ILE A 177 -29.39 -38.19 -11.16
N ASP A 178 -30.43 -38.89 -11.60
CA ASP A 178 -31.77 -38.31 -11.78
C ASP A 178 -32.37 -37.85 -10.45
N THR A 179 -32.14 -38.63 -9.39
CA THR A 179 -32.59 -38.31 -8.04
C THR A 179 -31.90 -37.06 -7.50
N ASN A 180 -30.59 -36.93 -7.69
CA ASN A 180 -29.84 -35.76 -7.23
C ASN A 180 -30.08 -34.53 -8.10
N THR A 181 -30.34 -34.70 -9.40
CA THR A 181 -30.71 -33.60 -10.31
C THR A 181 -32.06 -33.00 -9.95
N LYS A 182 -33.07 -33.82 -9.60
CA LYS A 182 -34.37 -33.34 -9.11
C LYS A 182 -34.23 -32.54 -7.81
N LYS A 183 -33.51 -33.10 -6.84
CA LYS A 183 -33.25 -32.41 -5.56
C LYS A 183 -32.38 -31.16 -5.71
N LEU A 184 -31.63 -31.02 -6.80
CA LEU A 184 -30.88 -29.80 -7.14
C LEU A 184 -31.80 -28.73 -7.73
N LYS A 185 -32.75 -29.10 -8.59
CA LYS A 185 -33.78 -28.19 -9.13
C LYS A 185 -34.68 -27.59 -8.03
N GLU A 186 -34.91 -28.36 -6.95
CA GLU A 186 -35.66 -27.88 -5.76
C GLU A 186 -34.90 -26.83 -4.94
N LEU A 187 -33.56 -26.73 -5.09
CA LEU A 187 -32.70 -25.85 -4.28
C LEU A 187 -32.47 -24.47 -4.90
N SER A 188 -32.59 -24.32 -6.23
CA SER A 188 -32.52 -23.03 -6.93
C SER A 188 -32.82 -23.18 -8.43
N ILE A 189 -33.44 -22.16 -9.03
CA ILE A 189 -33.51 -21.98 -10.49
C ILE A 189 -32.75 -20.68 -10.78
N ASN A 190 -31.45 -20.79 -11.06
CA ASN A 190 -30.67 -19.69 -11.61
C ASN A 190 -30.44 -19.98 -13.10
N GLU A 191 -30.41 -18.95 -13.94
CA GLU A 191 -30.20 -19.09 -15.40
C GLU A 191 -28.90 -19.84 -15.72
N ASP A 192 -27.88 -19.68 -14.87
CA ASP A 192 -26.58 -20.35 -15.01
C ASP A 192 -26.64 -21.89 -14.88
N LEU A 193 -27.62 -22.43 -14.16
CA LEU A 193 -27.79 -23.88 -13.95
C LEU A 193 -28.65 -24.55 -15.02
N GLU A 194 -29.37 -23.80 -15.85
CA GLU A 194 -30.26 -24.37 -16.88
C GLU A 194 -29.51 -25.19 -17.90
N SER A 195 -28.33 -24.72 -18.32
CA SER A 195 -27.45 -25.43 -19.24
C SER A 195 -26.98 -26.78 -18.67
N ILE A 196 -26.62 -26.82 -17.38
CA ILE A 196 -26.25 -28.04 -16.66
C ILE A 196 -27.46 -28.99 -16.58
N PHE A 197 -28.64 -28.48 -16.22
CA PHE A 197 -29.85 -29.30 -16.15
C PHE A 197 -30.25 -29.86 -17.51
N TYR A 198 -30.09 -29.10 -18.58
CA TYR A 198 -30.38 -29.53 -19.95
C TYR A 198 -29.47 -30.71 -20.34
N SER A 199 -28.14 -30.57 -20.17
CA SER A 199 -27.20 -31.64 -20.49
C SER A 199 -27.37 -32.88 -19.60
N LEU A 200 -27.67 -32.71 -18.29
CA LEU A 200 -27.99 -33.84 -17.40
C LEU A 200 -29.29 -34.57 -17.82
N THR A 201 -30.32 -33.83 -18.25
CA THR A 201 -31.62 -34.41 -18.66
C THR A 201 -31.52 -35.13 -20.01
N ASN A 202 -30.70 -34.62 -20.93
CA ASN A 202 -30.47 -35.22 -22.25
C ASN A 202 -29.38 -36.31 -22.24
N LYS A 203 -28.83 -36.64 -21.06
CA LYS A 203 -27.76 -37.63 -20.88
C LYS A 203 -26.46 -37.28 -21.62
N GLU A 204 -26.23 -35.99 -21.86
CA GLU A 204 -24.99 -35.44 -22.41
C GLU A 204 -23.95 -35.30 -21.30
N TYR A 205 -23.53 -36.42 -20.70
CA TYR A 205 -22.74 -36.41 -19.46
C TYR A 205 -21.36 -35.78 -19.60
N SER A 206 -20.71 -35.90 -20.77
CA SER A 206 -19.44 -35.23 -21.04
C SER A 206 -19.58 -33.70 -20.97
N THR A 207 -20.59 -33.16 -21.64
CA THR A 207 -20.91 -31.72 -21.60
C THR A 207 -21.38 -31.29 -20.21
N ALA A 208 -22.15 -32.13 -19.53
CA ALA A 208 -22.58 -31.86 -18.16
C ALA A 208 -21.37 -31.74 -17.20
N ILE A 209 -20.37 -32.62 -17.30
CA ILE A 209 -19.16 -32.54 -16.48
C ILE A 209 -18.41 -31.23 -16.76
N GLU A 210 -18.24 -30.84 -18.03
CA GLU A 210 -17.56 -29.59 -18.39
C GLU A 210 -18.31 -28.37 -17.84
N LEU A 211 -19.63 -28.32 -17.97
CA LEU A 211 -20.46 -27.24 -17.45
C LEU A 211 -20.46 -27.20 -15.91
N ILE A 212 -20.55 -28.37 -15.26
CA ILE A 212 -20.45 -28.50 -13.80
C ILE A 212 -19.08 -28.04 -13.32
N GLN A 213 -18.01 -28.45 -14.00
CA GLN A 213 -16.64 -28.07 -13.65
C GLN A 213 -16.40 -26.58 -13.88
N LYS A 214 -16.94 -26.00 -14.95
CA LYS A 214 -16.92 -24.55 -15.21
C LYS A 214 -17.70 -23.78 -14.14
N TYR A 215 -18.88 -24.27 -13.75
CA TYR A 215 -19.67 -23.69 -12.68
C TYR A 215 -18.91 -23.75 -11.35
N ILE A 216 -18.46 -24.94 -10.95
CA ILE A 216 -17.68 -25.12 -9.74
C ILE A 216 -16.39 -24.30 -9.77
N SER A 217 -15.66 -24.22 -10.90
CA SER A 217 -14.43 -23.42 -10.98
C SER A 217 -14.70 -21.92 -10.90
N ASN A 218 -15.79 -21.44 -11.49
CA ASN A 218 -16.21 -20.05 -11.35
C ASN A 218 -16.53 -19.73 -9.89
N PHE A 219 -17.15 -20.67 -9.15
CA PHE A 219 -17.44 -20.50 -7.72
C PHE A 219 -16.25 -20.84 -6.79
N GLN A 220 -15.31 -21.70 -7.18
CA GLN A 220 -14.10 -22.06 -6.42
C GLN A 220 -12.96 -21.06 -6.62
N GLN A 221 -12.87 -20.39 -7.77
CA GLN A 221 -12.07 -19.18 -7.92
C GLN A 221 -12.59 -18.04 -7.01
N LEU A 222 -13.88 -18.10 -6.63
CA LEU A 222 -14.53 -17.19 -5.67
C LEU A 222 -14.50 -17.68 -4.21
N ILE A 223 -13.95 -18.87 -3.92
CA ILE A 223 -13.74 -19.40 -2.57
C ILE A 223 -12.31 -19.92 -2.45
N ILE A 224 -11.35 -18.98 -2.47
CA ILE A 224 -10.12 -19.19 -1.70
C ILE A 224 -10.55 -19.01 -0.24
N TRP A 225 -10.58 -20.10 0.51
CA TRP A 225 -10.69 -20.03 1.97
C TRP A 225 -9.37 -19.47 2.51
N ASP A 226 -9.20 -18.14 2.44
CA ASP A 226 -8.19 -17.47 3.26
C ASP A 226 -8.81 -17.36 4.67
N ASP A 227 -8.18 -18.02 5.65
CA ASP A 227 -8.46 -17.80 7.08
C ASP A 227 -8.60 -16.28 7.32
N PRO A 228 -9.68 -15.78 7.95
CA PRO A 228 -9.83 -14.34 8.25
C PRO A 228 -8.59 -13.75 8.93
N GLU A 229 -7.86 -14.56 9.69
CA GLU A 229 -6.60 -14.15 10.29
C GLU A 229 -5.48 -14.03 9.26
N ILE A 230 -5.40 -14.89 8.24
CA ILE A 230 -4.43 -14.77 7.14
C ILE A 230 -4.70 -13.49 6.34
N SER A 231 -5.96 -13.18 6.04
CA SER A 231 -6.33 -11.94 5.35
C SER A 231 -5.96 -10.70 6.18
N SER A 232 -6.23 -10.73 7.48
CA SER A 232 -5.83 -9.68 8.42
C SER A 232 -4.30 -9.51 8.48
N LEU A 233 -3.55 -10.61 8.60
CA LEU A 233 -2.10 -10.61 8.62
C LEU A 233 -1.50 -10.08 7.32
N LYS A 234 -2.06 -10.44 6.16
CA LYS A 234 -1.65 -9.90 4.84
C LYS A 234 -1.87 -8.38 4.78
N LEU A 235 -3.02 -7.89 5.27
CA LEU A 235 -3.29 -6.46 5.32
C LEU A 235 -2.31 -5.73 6.25
N GLU A 236 -2.05 -6.27 7.44
CA GLU A 236 -1.12 -5.68 8.41
C GLU A 236 0.32 -5.64 7.87
N ILE A 237 0.77 -6.72 7.22
CA ILE A 237 2.07 -6.77 6.51
C ILE A 237 2.12 -5.68 5.44
N LYS A 238 1.10 -5.56 4.60
CA LYS A 238 1.05 -4.54 3.55
C LYS A 238 1.11 -3.12 4.10
N LEU A 239 0.44 -2.85 5.22
CA LEU A 239 0.51 -1.55 5.89
C LEU A 239 1.93 -1.27 6.42
N LEU A 240 2.56 -2.25 7.07
CA LEU A 240 3.95 -2.14 7.53
C LEU A 240 4.94 -1.95 6.38
N GLU A 241 4.78 -2.66 5.27
CA GLU A 241 5.59 -2.48 4.06
C GLU A 241 5.50 -1.04 3.53
N HIS A 242 4.29 -0.45 3.54
CA HIS A 242 4.10 0.94 3.13
C HIS A 242 4.78 1.93 4.09
N GLU A 243 4.68 1.71 5.40
CA GLU A 243 5.32 2.54 6.43
C GLU A 243 6.85 2.44 6.36
N ILE A 244 7.40 1.23 6.29
CA ILE A 244 8.84 0.99 6.15
C ILE A 244 9.36 1.69 4.90
N ASN A 245 8.71 1.50 3.76
CA ASN A 245 9.12 2.17 2.53
C ASN A 245 9.06 3.70 2.66
N ALA A 246 8.06 4.27 3.35
CA ALA A 246 8.00 5.71 3.58
C ALA A 246 9.21 6.21 4.39
N PHE A 247 9.55 5.54 5.49
CA PHE A 247 10.70 5.89 6.32
C PHE A 247 12.05 5.61 5.66
N GLU A 248 12.17 4.54 4.86
CA GLU A 248 13.40 4.27 4.10
C GLU A 248 13.65 5.36 3.05
N ASN A 249 12.60 5.80 2.35
CA ASN A 249 12.70 6.92 1.41
C ASN A 249 13.08 8.22 2.14
N GLU A 250 12.53 8.47 3.33
CA GLU A 250 12.90 9.65 4.12
C GLU A 250 14.36 9.59 4.59
N LYS A 251 14.80 8.42 5.08
CA LYS A 251 16.20 8.19 5.48
C LYS A 251 17.13 8.43 4.28
N PHE A 252 16.80 7.86 3.13
CA PHE A 252 17.57 8.02 1.90
C PHE A 252 17.66 9.48 1.47
N ASP A 253 16.55 10.25 1.55
CA ASP A 253 16.55 11.68 1.23
C ASP A 253 17.51 12.47 2.15
N ILE A 254 17.54 12.14 3.44
CA ILE A 254 18.46 12.75 4.41
C ILE A 254 19.91 12.40 4.09
N GLU A 255 20.21 11.11 3.89
CA GLU A 255 21.56 10.63 3.53
C GLU A 255 22.03 11.25 2.22
N LYS A 256 21.16 11.34 1.20
CA LYS A 256 21.45 12.00 -0.07
C LYS A 256 21.74 13.49 0.14
N THR A 257 20.97 14.18 0.98
CA THR A 257 21.22 15.60 1.28
C THR A 257 22.60 15.82 1.90
N ILE A 258 22.96 14.99 2.88
CA ILE A 258 24.28 15.02 3.53
C ILE A 258 25.39 14.74 2.49
N ASN A 259 25.22 13.71 1.67
CA ASN A 259 26.21 13.33 0.65
C ASN A 259 26.41 14.42 -0.41
N VAL A 260 25.32 15.03 -0.91
CA VAL A 260 25.41 16.12 -1.88
C VAL A 260 26.12 17.33 -1.25
N PHE A 261 25.81 17.66 0.00
CA PHE A 261 26.50 18.75 0.71
C PHE A 261 28.00 18.46 0.87
N ASN A 262 28.37 17.26 1.32
CA ASN A 262 29.77 16.87 1.52
C ASN A 262 30.56 16.85 0.21
N HIS A 263 29.95 16.36 -0.87
CA HIS A 263 30.56 16.38 -2.19
C HIS A 263 30.82 17.81 -2.66
N ARG A 264 29.82 18.69 -2.54
CA ARG A 264 29.95 20.11 -2.89
C ARG A 264 31.00 20.83 -2.02
N HIS A 265 31.02 20.56 -0.72
CA HIS A 265 32.05 21.06 0.19
C HIS A 265 33.45 20.66 -0.28
N THR A 266 33.62 19.42 -0.71
CA THR A 266 34.89 18.92 -1.22
C THR A 266 35.29 19.61 -2.52
N LEU A 267 34.35 19.82 -3.44
CA LEU A 267 34.62 20.52 -4.71
C LEU A 267 34.97 22.00 -4.50
N GLU A 268 34.28 22.70 -3.60
CA GLU A 268 34.46 24.15 -3.46
C GLU A 268 35.58 24.55 -2.51
N LEU A 269 35.79 23.77 -1.44
CA LEU A 269 36.73 24.11 -0.35
C LEU A 269 37.90 23.13 -0.24
N GLY A 270 37.82 21.95 -0.86
CA GLY A 270 38.77 20.87 -0.62
C GLY A 270 40.21 21.20 -1.03
N ASP A 271 40.41 21.88 -2.15
CA ASP A 271 41.74 22.30 -2.58
C ASP A 271 42.39 23.27 -1.58
N LEU A 272 41.64 24.25 -1.09
CA LEU A 272 42.11 25.21 -0.10
C LEU A 272 42.44 24.53 1.23
N ILE A 273 41.59 23.59 1.67
CA ILE A 273 41.82 22.81 2.89
C ILE A 273 43.09 21.96 2.75
N LEU A 274 43.30 21.31 1.60
CA LEU A 274 44.51 20.54 1.31
C LEU A 274 45.77 21.42 1.33
N GLU A 275 45.71 22.61 0.75
CA GLU A 275 46.81 23.58 0.83
C GLU A 275 47.12 23.98 2.28
N ILE A 276 46.10 24.30 3.08
CA ILE A 276 46.26 24.67 4.49
C ILE A 276 46.87 23.52 5.30
N LEU A 277 46.37 22.30 5.13
CA LEU A 277 46.88 21.11 5.83
C LEU A 277 48.34 20.83 5.44
N ASN A 278 48.68 20.96 4.16
CA ASN A 278 50.05 20.78 3.69
C ASN A 278 51.02 21.84 4.24
N LEU A 279 50.57 23.10 4.35
CA LEU A 279 51.36 24.16 4.98
C LEU A 279 51.53 23.94 6.49
N LYS A 280 50.48 23.54 7.21
CA LYS A 280 50.57 23.16 8.63
C LYS A 280 51.57 22.02 8.85
N LYS A 281 51.54 20.99 7.99
CA LYS A 281 52.52 19.91 8.00
C LYS A 281 53.95 20.43 7.83
N THR A 282 54.18 21.37 6.90
CA THR A 282 55.51 21.97 6.68
C THR A 282 55.97 22.81 7.88
N LEU A 283 55.08 23.64 8.44
CA LEU A 283 55.37 24.50 9.60
C LEU A 283 55.74 23.73 10.86
N PHE A 284 55.11 22.58 11.10
CA PHE A 284 55.36 21.75 12.28
C PHE A 284 56.50 20.75 12.12
N LYS A 285 57.27 20.77 11.01
CA LYS A 285 58.34 19.80 10.72
C LYS A 285 59.36 19.62 11.85
N ASP A 286 59.62 20.67 12.64
CA ASP A 286 60.54 20.65 13.78
C ASP A 286 59.87 20.22 15.11
N GLN A 287 58.54 20.11 15.17
CA GLN A 287 57.74 19.74 16.35
C GLN A 287 57.17 18.32 16.15
N LYS A 288 57.89 17.32 16.64
CA LYS A 288 57.66 15.89 16.36
C LYS A 288 56.20 15.41 16.56
N GLU A 289 55.53 15.83 17.63
CA GLU A 289 54.14 15.43 17.90
C GLU A 289 53.14 16.14 16.96
N LYS A 290 53.25 17.46 16.81
CA LYS A 290 52.35 18.24 15.92
C LYS A 290 52.56 17.93 14.45
N PHE A 291 53.78 17.59 14.04
CA PHE A 291 54.04 17.12 12.68
C PHE A 291 53.28 15.84 12.38
N LYS A 292 53.30 14.89 13.33
CA LYS A 292 52.63 13.60 13.16
C LYS A 292 51.12 13.78 13.03
N GLU A 293 50.52 14.59 13.89
CA GLU A 293 49.09 14.95 13.81
C GLU A 293 48.74 15.62 12.47
N ALA A 294 49.49 16.65 12.07
CA ALA A 294 49.26 17.34 10.80
C ALA A 294 49.47 16.44 9.56
N GLU A 295 50.41 15.50 9.63
CA GLU A 295 50.64 14.51 8.57
C GLU A 295 49.50 13.49 8.49
N GLU A 296 49.00 13.01 9.62
CA GLU A 296 47.83 12.12 9.69
C GLU A 296 46.58 12.81 9.14
N ASP A 297 46.30 14.05 9.56
CA ASP A 297 45.17 14.84 9.07
C ASP A 297 45.22 15.09 7.56
N PHE A 298 46.40 15.48 7.04
CA PHE A 298 46.61 15.67 5.61
C PHE A 298 46.36 14.38 4.83
N ASN A 299 46.93 13.26 5.27
CA ASN A 299 46.79 11.98 4.57
C ASN A 299 45.34 11.50 4.58
N ASN A 300 44.66 11.60 5.73
CA ASN A 300 43.25 11.22 5.88
C ASN A 300 42.35 12.05 4.96
N TYR A 301 42.51 13.37 4.98
CA TYR A 301 41.71 14.27 4.15
C TYR A 301 42.02 14.12 2.66
N ASN A 302 43.29 13.96 2.27
CA ASN A 302 43.69 13.76 0.87
C ASN A 302 43.14 12.46 0.27
N ASN A 303 43.12 11.38 1.05
CA ASN A 303 42.50 10.13 0.62
C ASN A 303 40.99 10.29 0.45
N TYR A 304 40.32 10.95 1.40
CA TYR A 304 38.89 11.26 1.30
C TYR A 304 38.58 12.13 0.07
N TYR A 305 39.31 13.23 -0.09
CA TYR A 305 39.18 14.17 -1.21
C TYR A 305 39.29 13.46 -2.56
N LYS A 306 40.35 12.66 -2.76
CA LYS A 306 40.57 11.91 -4.00
C LYS A 306 39.43 10.95 -4.33
N ASN A 307 38.85 10.30 -3.32
CA ASN A 307 37.73 9.39 -3.52
C ASN A 307 36.42 10.14 -3.83
N GLU A 308 36.19 11.29 -3.21
CA GLU A 308 34.98 12.09 -3.46
C GLU A 308 34.96 12.75 -4.84
N ILE A 309 36.07 13.33 -5.29
CA ILE A 309 36.14 13.99 -6.62
C ILE A 309 36.01 13.02 -7.79
N GLN A 310 36.25 11.73 -7.57
CA GLN A 310 36.10 10.68 -8.59
C GLN A 310 34.65 10.22 -8.77
N LYS A 311 33.72 10.64 -7.89
CA LYS A 311 32.31 10.24 -8.01
C LYS A 311 31.65 10.96 -9.18
N GLU A 312 31.10 10.18 -10.10
CA GLU A 312 30.28 10.69 -11.19
C GLU A 312 28.88 11.05 -10.67
N VAL A 313 28.53 12.33 -10.70
CA VAL A 313 27.19 12.84 -10.39
C VAL A 313 26.70 13.66 -11.57
N PHE A 314 25.53 13.32 -12.11
CA PHE A 314 24.93 14.06 -13.22
C PHE A 314 24.33 15.38 -12.72
N GLU A 315 24.65 16.48 -13.41
CA GLU A 315 23.98 17.75 -13.21
C GLU A 315 22.57 17.69 -13.79
N ILE A 316 21.59 18.10 -12.99
CA ILE A 316 20.17 18.08 -13.35
C ILE A 316 19.49 19.38 -12.93
N THR A 317 18.50 19.80 -13.71
CA THR A 317 17.67 20.99 -13.45
C THR A 317 16.75 20.80 -12.24
N ILE A 318 16.13 21.89 -11.77
CA ILE A 318 15.18 21.85 -10.65
C ILE A 318 13.96 20.98 -11.00
N GLU A 319 13.46 21.09 -12.23
CA GLU A 319 12.37 20.30 -12.78
C GLU A 319 12.72 18.81 -12.80
N GLU A 320 13.90 18.49 -13.34
CA GLU A 320 14.44 17.14 -13.40
C GLU A 320 14.65 16.53 -12.00
N LYS A 321 15.08 17.33 -11.02
CA LYS A 321 15.21 16.89 -9.62
C LYS A 321 13.87 16.52 -8.99
N LYS A 322 12.81 17.29 -9.27
CA LYS A 322 11.44 16.97 -8.84
C LYS A 322 10.93 15.70 -9.51
N GLU A 323 11.21 15.55 -10.80
CA GLU A 323 10.83 14.37 -11.56
C GLU A 323 11.56 13.11 -11.06
N LEU A 324 12.88 13.17 -10.89
CA LEU A 324 13.68 12.08 -10.33
C LEU A 324 13.11 11.60 -9.00
N LYS A 325 12.76 12.53 -8.10
CA LYS A 325 12.16 12.21 -6.80
C LYS A 325 10.84 11.44 -6.96
N ARG A 326 9.99 11.87 -7.90
CA ARG A 326 8.71 11.20 -8.20
C ARG A 326 8.91 9.79 -8.76
N ILE A 327 9.80 9.65 -9.75
CA ILE A 327 10.06 8.36 -10.42
C ILE A 327 10.69 7.37 -9.45
N TYR A 328 11.68 7.81 -8.67
CA TYR A 328 12.32 7.00 -7.64
C TYR A 328 11.33 6.48 -6.61
N LYS A 329 10.45 7.35 -6.07
CA LYS A 329 9.43 6.94 -5.09
C LYS A 329 8.52 5.83 -5.64
N ASN A 330 8.12 5.96 -6.90
CA ASN A 330 7.27 4.95 -7.55
C ASN A 330 8.03 3.64 -7.79
N ALA A 331 9.29 3.70 -8.22
CA ALA A 331 10.11 2.52 -8.46
C ALA A 331 10.42 1.78 -7.15
N SER A 332 10.77 2.53 -6.10
CA SER A 332 11.06 2.02 -4.76
C SER A 332 9.91 1.17 -4.21
N ILE A 333 8.65 1.64 -4.33
CA ILE A 333 7.45 0.88 -3.94
C ILE A 333 7.33 -0.45 -4.70
N LEU A 334 7.77 -0.53 -5.96
CA LEU A 334 7.58 -1.70 -6.81
C LEU A 334 8.66 -2.77 -6.57
N CYS A 335 9.91 -2.38 -6.33
CA CYS A 335 11.03 -3.31 -6.14
C CYS A 335 11.51 -3.44 -4.69
N HIS A 336 10.80 -2.86 -3.71
CA HIS A 336 11.22 -2.92 -2.31
C HIS A 336 11.39 -4.38 -1.84
N PRO A 337 12.56 -4.77 -1.30
CA PRO A 337 12.85 -6.17 -0.92
C PRO A 337 11.81 -6.76 0.04
N ASP A 338 11.30 -5.95 0.97
CA ASP A 338 10.34 -6.43 1.98
C ASP A 338 9.04 -6.99 1.40
N LYS A 339 8.63 -6.55 0.20
CA LYS A 339 7.43 -7.08 -0.47
C LYS A 339 7.60 -8.51 -0.96
N PHE A 340 8.84 -9.00 -1.00
CA PHE A 340 9.21 -10.29 -1.54
C PHE A 340 9.73 -11.26 -0.46
N ILE A 341 9.66 -10.92 0.84
CA ILE A 341 10.13 -11.79 1.95
C ILE A 341 9.51 -13.19 1.91
N ASN A 342 8.29 -13.30 1.38
CA ASN A 342 7.57 -14.57 1.25
C ASN A 342 7.73 -15.24 -0.12
N GLU A 343 8.49 -14.66 -1.03
CA GLU A 343 8.79 -15.23 -2.34
C GLU A 343 10.01 -16.17 -2.30
N PRO A 344 10.24 -16.96 -3.36
CA PRO A 344 11.48 -17.74 -3.49
C PRO A 344 12.73 -16.87 -3.36
N ILE A 345 13.83 -17.47 -2.88
CA ILE A 345 15.08 -16.76 -2.60
C ILE A 345 15.63 -16.05 -3.84
N GLU A 346 15.38 -16.61 -5.02
CA GLU A 346 15.79 -16.03 -6.30
C GLU A 346 15.09 -14.70 -6.55
N ILE A 347 13.80 -14.59 -6.23
CA ILE A 347 13.03 -13.34 -6.38
C ILE A 347 13.47 -12.31 -5.33
N GLN A 348 13.75 -12.76 -4.10
CA GLN A 348 14.28 -11.89 -3.05
C GLN A 348 15.62 -11.26 -3.46
N GLN A 349 16.55 -12.08 -3.97
CA GLN A 349 17.84 -11.61 -4.45
C GLN A 349 17.70 -10.64 -5.62
N GLN A 350 16.81 -10.93 -6.58
CA GLN A 350 16.53 -10.02 -7.68
C GLN A 350 15.95 -8.68 -7.20
N ALA A 351 15.05 -8.69 -6.21
CA ALA A 351 14.50 -7.48 -5.63
C ALA A 351 15.57 -6.66 -4.90
N GLU A 352 16.45 -7.31 -4.13
CA GLU A 352 17.59 -6.66 -3.45
C GLU A 352 18.58 -6.03 -4.44
N GLU A 353 18.97 -6.76 -5.47
CA GLU A 353 19.88 -6.26 -6.51
C GLU A 353 19.30 -5.07 -7.25
N LEU A 354 18.02 -5.15 -7.66
CA LEU A 354 17.36 -4.09 -8.38
C LEU A 354 17.15 -2.85 -7.49
N PHE A 355 16.82 -3.05 -6.21
CA PHE A 355 16.69 -1.94 -5.26
C PHE A 355 18.03 -1.24 -5.00
N LYS A 356 19.12 -2.02 -4.90
CA LYS A 356 20.47 -1.48 -4.80
C LYS A 356 20.85 -0.65 -6.04
N GLU A 357 20.54 -1.17 -7.23
CA GLU A 357 20.77 -0.46 -8.49
C GLU A 357 19.96 0.85 -8.55
N LEU A 358 18.69 0.81 -8.17
CA LEU A 358 17.83 1.99 -8.10
C LEU A 358 18.41 3.07 -7.17
N ASN A 359 18.90 2.68 -6.00
CA ASN A 359 19.52 3.58 -5.03
C ASN A 359 20.82 4.19 -5.56
N GLU A 360 21.65 3.39 -6.24
CA GLU A 360 22.88 3.87 -6.87
C GLU A 360 22.60 4.89 -7.97
N ALA A 361 21.65 4.58 -8.87
CA ALA A 361 21.25 5.47 -9.95
C ALA A 361 20.67 6.79 -9.41
N ASN A 362 19.82 6.73 -8.38
CA ASN A 362 19.28 7.93 -7.74
C ASN A 362 20.38 8.75 -7.03
N SER A 363 21.37 8.10 -6.42
CA SER A 363 22.50 8.79 -5.77
C SER A 363 23.35 9.57 -6.79
N LYS A 364 23.51 9.05 -8.00
CA LYS A 364 24.23 9.71 -9.11
C LYS A 364 23.39 10.74 -9.87
N ASN A 365 22.12 10.93 -9.52
CA ASN A 365 21.14 11.71 -10.30
C ASN A 365 20.91 11.18 -11.73
N ASP A 366 21.07 9.87 -11.95
CA ASP A 366 20.84 9.26 -13.27
C ASP A 366 19.34 9.05 -13.55
N ILE A 367 18.69 10.11 -14.02
CA ILE A 367 17.25 10.10 -14.32
C ILE A 367 16.89 9.07 -15.38
N LYS A 368 17.75 8.88 -16.37
CA LYS A 368 17.50 7.92 -17.46
C LYS A 368 17.46 6.51 -16.89
N ARG A 369 18.46 6.12 -16.10
CA ARG A 369 18.50 4.79 -15.50
C ARG A 369 17.36 4.55 -14.52
N VAL A 370 17.04 5.52 -13.66
CA VAL A 370 15.90 5.41 -12.73
C VAL A 370 14.57 5.26 -13.49
N THR A 371 14.41 5.94 -14.61
CA THR A 371 13.22 5.82 -15.47
C THR A 371 13.14 4.46 -16.16
N GLU A 372 14.27 3.96 -16.68
CA GLU A 372 14.34 2.61 -17.27
C GLU A 372 13.96 1.53 -16.26
N ILE A 373 14.48 1.61 -15.03
CA ILE A 373 14.15 0.69 -13.94
C ILE A 373 12.65 0.73 -13.65
N LEU A 374 12.04 1.91 -13.56
CA LEU A 374 10.60 2.05 -13.33
C LEU A 374 9.78 1.43 -14.46
N GLU A 375 10.12 1.68 -15.72
CA GLU A 375 9.39 1.14 -16.87
C GLU A 375 9.52 -0.39 -16.95
N ASN A 376 10.69 -0.92 -16.62
CA ASN A 376 10.94 -2.35 -16.49
C ASN A 376 10.09 -2.98 -15.37
N LEU A 377 9.98 -2.30 -14.23
CA LEU A 377 9.12 -2.74 -13.13
C LEU A 377 7.64 -2.76 -13.51
N LYS A 378 7.15 -1.74 -14.23
CA LYS A 378 5.78 -1.69 -14.74
C LYS A 378 5.47 -2.80 -15.74
N LYS A 379 6.47 -3.26 -16.50
CA LYS A 379 6.35 -4.40 -17.42
C LYS A 379 6.33 -5.76 -16.70
N GLY A 380 6.51 -5.79 -15.38
CA GLY A 380 6.35 -6.98 -14.56
C GLY A 380 7.59 -7.88 -14.48
N ILE A 381 8.80 -7.31 -14.51
CA ILE A 381 10.05 -8.09 -14.33
C ILE A 381 10.13 -8.75 -12.95
N LEU A 382 9.55 -8.12 -11.91
CA LEU A 382 9.39 -8.70 -10.58
C LEU A 382 7.90 -9.01 -10.35
N GLN A 383 7.49 -10.27 -10.57
CA GLN A 383 6.17 -10.73 -10.18
C GLN A 383 6.29 -11.76 -9.05
N PRO A 384 5.53 -11.60 -7.95
CA PRO A 384 5.44 -12.64 -6.94
C PRO A 384 4.83 -13.90 -7.57
N ASN A 385 5.40 -15.07 -7.25
CA ASN A 385 4.87 -16.32 -7.71
C ASN A 385 3.53 -16.55 -7.02
N VAL A 386 2.45 -16.63 -7.81
CA VAL A 386 1.12 -17.06 -7.35
C VAL A 386 1.16 -18.58 -7.09
N SER A 387 2.01 -19.03 -6.18
CA SER A 387 2.00 -20.43 -5.74
C SER A 387 1.11 -20.56 -4.51
N GLY A 388 -0.16 -20.82 -4.76
CA GLY A 388 -1.15 -21.19 -3.76
C GLY A 388 -0.91 -22.61 -3.20
N LYS A 389 0.15 -22.79 -2.39
CA LYS A 389 0.38 -24.02 -1.61
C LYS A 389 0.63 -23.70 -0.13
N ILE A 390 -0.48 -23.56 0.58
CA ILE A 390 -0.77 -23.96 1.98
C ILE A 390 0.47 -24.13 2.91
N SER A 391 0.69 -23.15 3.79
CA SER A 391 0.72 -23.27 5.27
C SER A 391 1.10 -21.92 5.96
N ASP A 392 0.52 -20.81 5.53
CA ASP A 392 1.17 -19.49 5.68
C ASP A 392 0.82 -18.66 6.93
N LYS A 393 0.14 -19.19 7.94
CA LYS A 393 -0.19 -18.39 9.14
C LYS A 393 1.03 -18.07 10.01
N GLU A 394 1.82 -19.09 10.33
CA GLU A 394 3.04 -18.90 11.14
C GLU A 394 4.11 -18.14 10.36
N ARG A 395 4.18 -18.36 9.04
CA ARG A 395 5.07 -17.62 8.15
C ARG A 395 4.71 -16.13 8.13
N LEU A 396 3.43 -15.79 7.90
CA LEU A 396 2.97 -14.40 7.92
C LEU A 396 3.17 -13.75 9.29
N ARG A 397 2.90 -14.46 10.40
CA ARG A 397 3.19 -13.95 11.75
C ARG A 397 4.69 -13.68 11.96
N LYS A 398 5.56 -14.55 11.45
CA LYS A 398 7.02 -14.35 11.51
C LYS A 398 7.44 -13.14 10.68
N THR A 399 6.91 -13.00 9.46
CA THR A 399 7.13 -11.81 8.60
C THR A 399 6.68 -10.54 9.33
N LEU A 400 5.50 -10.57 9.95
CA LEU A 400 4.96 -9.44 10.70
C LEU A 400 5.89 -9.01 11.84
N ILE A 401 6.40 -9.95 12.63
CA ILE A 401 7.37 -9.68 13.71
C ILE A 401 8.67 -9.09 13.14
N GLN A 402 9.17 -9.65 12.03
CA GLN A 402 10.37 -9.15 11.36
C GLN A 402 10.19 -7.70 10.88
N LEU A 403 9.06 -7.39 10.22
CA LEU A 403 8.75 -6.04 9.74
C LEU A 403 8.57 -5.06 10.89
N LYS A 404 7.87 -5.42 11.97
CA LYS A 404 7.73 -4.56 13.16
C LYS A 404 9.07 -4.23 13.81
N ASN A 405 9.95 -5.22 13.94
CA ASN A 405 11.30 -5.00 14.47
C ASN A 405 12.13 -4.10 13.55
N LYS A 406 12.04 -4.31 12.24
CA LYS A 406 12.71 -3.47 11.23
C LYS A 406 12.21 -2.04 11.29
N LEU A 407 10.90 -1.84 11.36
CA LEU A 407 10.25 -0.53 11.50
C LEU A 407 10.75 0.20 12.74
N THR A 408 10.75 -0.45 13.91
CA THR A 408 11.24 0.13 15.17
C THR A 408 12.71 0.55 15.06
N GLN A 409 13.56 -0.29 14.44
CA GLN A 409 14.96 0.05 14.23
C GLN A 409 15.15 1.21 13.25
N LEU A 410 14.31 1.26 12.20
CA LEU A 410 14.34 2.32 11.20
C LEU A 410 13.90 3.66 11.77
N GLU A 411 12.83 3.68 12.58
CA GLU A 411 12.39 4.87 13.31
C GLU A 411 13.48 5.43 14.22
N LYS A 412 14.15 4.54 14.97
CA LYS A 412 15.30 4.93 15.81
C LYS A 412 16.43 5.50 14.97
N ASN A 413 16.85 4.81 13.91
CA ASN A 413 17.92 5.28 13.03
C ASN A 413 17.59 6.63 12.39
N LEU A 414 16.34 6.82 11.96
CA LEU A 414 15.87 8.06 11.37
C LEU A 414 15.89 9.20 12.38
N LYS A 415 15.48 8.93 13.63
CA LYS A 415 15.59 9.89 14.73
C LYS A 415 17.05 10.27 14.99
N ASP A 416 17.93 9.28 15.14
CA ASP A 416 19.36 9.49 15.38
C ASP A 416 20.00 10.30 14.24
N LEU A 417 19.63 10.02 12.99
CA LEU A 417 20.11 10.74 11.81
C LEU A 417 19.61 12.18 11.77
N LYS A 418 18.32 12.40 12.09
CA LYS A 418 17.73 13.75 12.19
C LYS A 418 18.35 14.56 13.32
N GLU A 419 18.67 13.95 14.46
CA GLU A 419 19.31 14.60 15.60
C GLU A 419 20.83 14.75 15.44
N SER A 420 21.42 14.15 14.39
CA SER A 420 22.85 14.22 14.15
C SER A 420 23.30 15.67 13.94
N LYS A 421 24.43 16.03 14.57
CA LYS A 421 25.02 17.37 14.43
C LYS A 421 25.26 17.73 12.97
N THR A 422 25.72 16.78 12.16
CA THR A 422 25.99 16.98 10.73
C THR A 422 24.72 17.40 9.99
N TYR A 423 23.63 16.64 10.13
CA TYR A 423 22.39 16.97 9.43
C TYR A 423 21.77 18.28 9.94
N GLN A 424 21.79 18.51 11.25
CA GLN A 424 21.30 19.75 11.86
C GLN A 424 22.09 20.97 11.39
N SER A 425 23.41 20.87 11.27
CA SER A 425 24.22 21.96 10.72
C SER A 425 23.86 22.24 9.26
N ILE A 426 23.66 21.20 8.44
CA ILE A 426 23.36 21.34 7.01
C ILE A 426 21.97 21.96 6.78
N ILE A 427 20.94 21.50 7.50
CA ILE A 427 19.56 21.98 7.30
C ILE A 427 19.33 23.40 7.81
N ASN A 428 20.17 23.88 8.74
CA ASN A 428 20.13 25.25 9.24
C ASN A 428 20.83 26.25 8.29
N ILE A 429 21.46 25.79 7.20
CA ILE A 429 22.02 26.67 6.18
C ILE A 429 20.91 27.08 5.21
N ASN A 430 20.61 28.38 5.17
CA ASN A 430 19.57 28.92 4.30
C ASN A 430 19.94 28.83 2.81
N ASP A 431 21.19 29.13 2.48
CA ASP A 431 21.70 29.14 1.11
C ASP A 431 23.12 28.55 1.11
N TRP A 432 23.28 27.45 0.38
CA TRP A 432 24.56 26.77 0.27
C TRP A 432 25.58 27.59 -0.51
N ASP A 433 25.15 28.39 -1.49
CA ASP A 433 26.05 29.21 -2.31
C ASP A 433 26.73 30.27 -1.43
N ILE A 434 25.93 31.00 -0.65
CA ILE A 434 26.42 32.03 0.29
C ILE A 434 27.32 31.39 1.35
N TYR A 435 26.92 30.23 1.90
CA TYR A 435 27.70 29.52 2.91
C TYR A 435 29.09 29.13 2.39
N PHE A 436 29.18 28.54 1.20
CA PHE A 436 30.46 28.13 0.64
C PHE A 436 31.32 29.33 0.24
N GLU A 437 30.74 30.40 -0.31
CA GLU A 437 31.46 31.63 -0.63
C GLU A 437 32.11 32.25 0.62
N GLN A 438 31.36 32.39 1.72
CA GLN A 438 31.87 32.93 2.98
C GLN A 438 32.98 32.05 3.58
N ASN A 439 32.80 30.72 3.59
CA ASN A 439 33.83 29.81 4.11
C ASN A 439 35.09 29.81 3.23
N LYS A 440 34.92 29.97 1.92
CA LYS A 440 36.04 30.08 0.99
C LYS A 440 36.89 31.32 1.28
N GLU A 441 36.25 32.48 1.51
CA GLU A 441 36.95 33.71 1.90
C GLU A 441 37.72 33.54 3.22
N LEU A 442 37.11 32.89 4.22
CA LEU A 442 37.75 32.62 5.51
C LEU A 442 38.99 31.72 5.36
N LEU A 443 38.88 30.63 4.58
CA LEU A 443 40.00 29.72 4.32
C LEU A 443 41.11 30.41 3.53
N GLN A 444 40.77 31.24 2.55
CA GLN A 444 41.77 32.02 1.80
C GLN A 444 42.52 33.00 2.70
N LYS A 445 41.83 33.61 3.67
CA LYS A 445 42.47 34.47 4.67
C LYS A 445 43.41 33.68 5.58
N GLU A 446 42.97 32.55 6.12
CA GLU A 446 43.82 31.66 6.94
C GLU A 446 45.06 31.20 6.16
N LEU A 447 44.89 30.81 4.90
CA LEU A 447 45.97 30.40 4.01
C LEU A 447 46.99 31.53 3.83
N LYS A 448 46.53 32.77 3.67
CA LYS A 448 47.41 33.94 3.56
C LYS A 448 48.20 34.17 4.86
N ASP A 449 47.52 34.16 6.01
CA ASP A 449 48.15 34.36 7.31
C ASP A 449 49.22 33.29 7.61
N LEU A 450 48.96 32.04 7.22
CA LEU A 450 49.93 30.94 7.34
C LEU A 450 51.14 31.10 6.42
N LYS A 451 50.92 31.51 5.16
CA LYS A 451 52.02 31.80 4.19
C LYS A 451 52.89 32.97 4.67
N ASP A 452 52.28 34.02 5.20
CA ASP A 452 53.00 35.18 5.75
C ASP A 452 53.81 34.79 7.00
N GLY A 453 53.27 33.91 7.86
CA GLY A 453 53.97 33.34 9.01
C GLY A 453 55.16 32.44 8.64
N GLU A 454 55.02 31.61 7.61
CA GLU A 454 56.10 30.77 7.09
C GLU A 454 57.28 31.60 6.56
N GLN A 455 56.98 32.69 5.83
CA GLN A 455 58.00 33.62 5.34
C GLN A 455 58.76 34.30 6.49
N GLN A 456 58.06 34.73 7.55
CA GLN A 456 58.71 35.32 8.71
C GLN A 456 59.65 34.32 9.41
N ILE A 457 59.21 33.08 9.66
CA ILE A 457 60.04 32.03 10.29
C ILE A 457 61.27 31.69 9.45
N ASN A 458 61.14 31.62 8.13
CA ASN A 458 62.26 31.36 7.22
C ASN A 458 63.25 32.53 7.15
N THR A 459 62.78 33.77 7.35
CA THR A 459 63.63 34.97 7.41
C THR A 459 64.43 35.06 8.71
N PHE A 460 63.93 34.50 9.83
CA PHE A 460 64.65 34.42 11.11
C PHE A 460 65.62 33.23 11.23
N LYS A 461 65.55 32.25 10.33
CA LYS A 461 66.43 31.06 10.29
C LYS A 461 67.64 31.21 9.35
N GLN A 462 67.65 32.23 8.49
CA GLN A 462 68.84 32.68 7.73
C GLN A 462 69.62 33.70 8.54
#